data_AF-A0A8J6YVM1-F1
#
_entry.id   AF-A0A8J6YVM1-F1
#
_cell.length_a   1.000
_cell.length_b   1.000
_cell.length_c   1.000
_cell.angle_alpha   90.00
_cell.angle_beta   90.00
_cell.angle_gamma   90.00
#
_symmetry.space_group_name_H-M   'P 1'
#
loop_
_entity.id
_entity.type
_entity.pdbx_description
1 polymer ?
#
loop_
_entity_poly.entity_id
_entity_poly.type
_entity_poly.pdbx_seq_one_letter_code
_entity_poly.pdbx_strand_id
1 'polypeptide(L)' 'MIRLILYAALLGLGAYAGAEYQKYQAIDACLDAGGRADARGFCRGMN' A
#
# COMPACT_ATOMS: atom_id res chain seq x y z
N MET A 1 -11.76 -1.72 29.21
CA MET A 1 -12.40 -1.19 27.99
C MET A 1 -11.44 -0.34 27.15
N ILE A 2 -10.78 0.69 27.70
CA ILE A 2 -9.79 1.53 26.98
C ILE A 2 -8.67 0.75 26.27
N ARG A 3 -8.14 -0.32 26.88
CA ARG A 3 -7.07 -1.14 26.28
C ARG A 3 -7.47 -1.77 24.94
N LEU A 4 -8.73 -2.19 24.79
CA LEU A 4 -9.21 -2.80 23.54
C LEU A 4 -9.28 -1.79 22.40
N ILE A 5 -9.64 -0.53 22.69
CA ILE A 5 -9.68 0.55 21.70
C ILE A 5 -8.27 0.85 21.20
N LEU A 6 -7.28 0.86 22.09
CA LEU A 6 -5.88 1.06 21.72
C LEU A 6 -5.36 -0.06 20.82
N TYR A 7 -5.68 -1.32 21.13
CA TYR A 7 -5.28 -2.44 20.26
C TYR A 7 -5.99 -2.39 18.90
N ALA A 8 -7.28 -2.07 18.87
CA ALA A 8 -8.02 -1.93 17.61
C ALA A 8 -7.46 -0.79 16.75
N ALA A 9 -7.10 0.34 17.37
CA ALA A 9 -6.47 1.46 16.69
C ALA A 9 -5.09 1.09 16.13
N LEU A 10 -4.24 0.43 16.92
CA LEU A 10 -2.90 -0.02 16.47
C LEU A 10 -2.99 -1.05 15.34
N LEU A 11 -3.92 -2.00 15.43
CA LEU A 11 -4.15 -3.00 14.38
C LEU A 11 -4.69 -2.34 13.11
N GLY A 12 -5.63 -1.41 13.22
CA GLY A 12 -6.17 -0.65 12.09
C GLY A 12 -5.09 0.19 11.40
N LEU A 13 -4.23 0.83 12.18
CA LEU A 13 -3.13 1.65 11.66
C LEU A 13 -2.05 0.78 10.99
N GLY A 14 -1.73 -0.37 11.57
CA GLY A 14 -0.83 -1.36 10.96
C GLY A 14 -1.39 -1.95 9.67
N ALA A 15 -2.69 -2.27 9.62
CA ALA A 15 -3.35 -2.76 8.42
C ALA A 15 -3.38 -1.69 7.30
N TYR A 16 -3.64 -0.42 7.65
CA TYR A 16 -3.59 0.69 6.71
C TYR A 16 -2.17 0.88 6.15
N ALA A 17 -1.16 0.95 7.02
CA ALA A 17 0.23 1.07 6.61
C ALA A 17 0.69 -0.10 5.73
N GLY A 18 0.29 -1.33 6.08
CA GLY A 18 0.57 -2.52 5.27
C GLY A 18 -0.06 -2.45 3.87
N ALA A 19 -1.32 -2.01 3.78
CA ALA A 19 -2.01 -1.85 2.49
C ALA A 19 -1.35 -0.77 1.61
N GLU A 20 -0.89 0.33 2.19
CA GLU A 20 -0.13 1.34 1.45
C GLU A 20 1.24 0.81 1.01
N TYR A 21 1.99 0.15 1.89
CA TYR A 21 3.26 -0.48 1.53
C TYR A 21 3.12 -1.47 0.37
N GLN A 22 2.05 -2.26 0.35
CA GLN A 22 1.79 -3.21 -0.72
C GLN A 22 1.50 -2.49 -2.06
N LYS A 23 0.84 -1.32 -2.04
CA LYS A 23 0.66 -0.49 -3.24
C LYS A 23 2.00 0.06 -3.74
N TYR A 24 2.85 0.57 -2.85
CA TYR A 24 4.18 1.06 -3.23
C TYR A 24 5.04 -0.04 -3.82
N GLN A 25 5.08 -1.24 -3.21
CA GLN A 25 5.80 -2.38 -3.78
C GLN A 25 5.29 -2.78 -5.16
N ALA A 26 3.97 -2.76 -5.38
CA ALA A 26 3.39 -3.08 -6.69
C ALA A 26 3.75 -2.01 -7.74
N ILE A 27 3.87 -0.74 -7.34
CA ILE A 27 4.31 0.34 -8.22
C ILE A 27 5.81 0.19 -8.54
N ASP A 28 6.65 -0.04 -7.54
CA ASP A 28 8.09 -0.24 -7.70
C ASP A 28 8.39 -1.44 -8.62
N ALA A 29 7.77 -2.59 -8.36
CA ALA A 29 7.91 -3.78 -9.20
C ALA A 29 7.49 -3.52 -10.66
N CYS A 30 6.50 -2.64 -10.85
CA CYS A 30 6.06 -2.28 -12.18
C CYS A 30 6.98 -1.26 -12.86
N LEU A 31 7.56 -0.31 -12.12
CA LEU A 31 8.59 0.59 -12.64
C LEU A 31 9.87 -0.19 -13.01
N ASP A 32 10.25 -1.18 -12.19
CA ASP A 32 11.37 -2.09 -12.48
C ASP A 32 11.13 -2.93 -13.73
N ALA A 33 9.87 -3.31 -14.00
CA ALA A 33 9.46 -3.99 -15.23
C ALA A 33 9.37 -3.07 -16.46
N GLY A 34 9.70 -1.78 -16.34
CA GLY A 34 9.65 -0.79 -17.42
C GLY A 34 8.26 -0.18 -17.66
N GLY A 35 7.31 -0.43 -16.76
CA GLY A 35 6.00 0.20 -16.74
C GLY A 35 6.04 1.66 -16.29
N ARG A 36 4.88 2.32 -16.28
CA ARG A 36 4.75 3.71 -15.81
C ARG A 36 3.70 3.83 -14.71
N ALA A 37 4.05 4.56 -13.66
CA ALA A 37 3.13 4.89 -12.59
C ALA A 37 2.23 6.07 -13.00
N ASP A 38 0.92 5.86 -12.91
CA ASP A 38 -0.08 6.92 -13.11
C ASP A 38 -0.20 7.77 -11.84
N ALA A 39 -0.67 9.03 -11.95
CA ALA A 39 -0.83 9.94 -10.80
C ALA A 39 -1.82 9.43 -9.72
N ARG A 40 -2.56 8.36 -10.02
CA ARG A 40 -3.50 7.68 -9.12
C ARG A 40 -2.90 6.45 -8.42
N GLY A 41 -1.60 6.18 -8.59
CA GLY A 41 -0.92 5.02 -7.99
C GLY A 41 -1.28 3.68 -8.64
N PHE A 42 -1.77 3.70 -9.88
CA PHE A 42 -1.96 2.50 -10.68
C PHE A 42 -0.80 2.36 -11.66
N CYS A 43 -0.33 1.14 -11.87
CA CYS A 43 0.66 0.92 -12.91
C CYS A 43 0.00 0.61 -14.25
N ARG A 44 0.44 1.28 -15.31
CA ARG A 44 0.05 1.02 -16.69
C ARG A 44 1.30 0.78 -17.54
N GLY A 45 1.21 -0.12 -18.50
CA GLY A 45 2.26 -0.30 -19.52
C GLY A 45 2.97 -1.64 -19.54
N MET A 46 2.42 -2.69 -18.93
CA MET A 46 2.78 -4.06 -19.30
C MET A 46 2.00 -4.45 -20.55
N ASN A 47 2.71 -4.50 -21.69
CA ASN A 47 2.36 -5.33 -22.84
C ASN A 47 3.20 -6.60 -22.79
#